data_AF-A0A2U9T3U9-F1
#
_entry.id   AF-A0A2U9T3U9-F1
#
_cell.length_a   1.000
_cell.length_b   1.000
_cell.length_c   1.000
_cell.angle_alpha   90.00
_cell.angle_beta   90.00
_cell.angle_gamma   90.00
#
_symmetry.space_group_name_H-M   'P 1'
#
loop_
_entity.id
_entity.type
_entity.pdbx_description
1 polymer ?
#
loop_
_entity_poly.entity_id
_entity_poly.type
_entity_poly.pdbx_seq_one_letter_code
_entity_poly.pdbx_strand_id
1 'polypeptide(L)'
;MSVAGTVRAFVVWTAILALAIANGGLREAVLVPALGPVAGLVASGLLLSCLILLVAYLTLPWIGARADGTLLRIGLGWLALTLAFEFSFGLLRGKSLDAILDAYTFSGGNLWLVVLAVTALAPWLAARLRKWP
;
A
#
# COMPACT_ATOMS: atom_id res chain seq x y z
N MET A 1 5.78 17.78 11.91
CA MET A 1 5.55 16.42 12.44
C MET A 1 6.66 16.14 13.44
N SER A 2 6.35 15.58 14.61
CA SER A 2 7.39 15.23 15.60
C SER A 2 8.18 14.00 15.15
N VAL A 3 9.39 13.83 15.69
CA VAL A 3 10.21 12.62 15.46
C VAL A 3 9.43 11.35 15.80
N ALA A 4 8.72 11.36 16.94
CA ALA A 4 7.86 10.24 17.35
C ALA A 4 6.75 9.93 16.33
N GLY A 5 6.12 10.96 15.75
CA GLY A 5 5.10 10.78 14.70
C GLY A 5 5.68 10.14 13.44
N THR A 6 6.89 10.54 13.03
CA THR A 6 7.61 9.94 11.91
C THR A 6 7.93 8.47 12.17
N VAL A 7 8.45 8.14 13.35
CA VAL A 7 8.75 6.74 13.72
C VAL A 7 7.48 5.89 13.71
N ARG A 8 6.37 6.39 14.27
CA ARG A 8 5.08 5.68 14.24
C ARG A 8 4.59 5.47 12.82
N ALA A 9 4.68 6.48 11.95
CA ALA A 9 4.31 6.34 10.54
C ALA A 9 5.16 5.28 9.83
N PHE A 10 6.46 5.19 10.14
CA PHE A 10 7.32 4.14 9.61
C PHE A 10 6.93 2.75 10.12
N VAL A 11 6.63 2.60 11.41
CA VAL A 11 6.14 1.34 12.00
C VAL A 11 4.81 0.90 11.36
N VAL A 12 3.92 1.84 11.06
CA VAL A 12 2.67 1.51 10.35
C VAL A 12 2.96 1.04 8.92
N TRP A 13 3.92 1.67 8.23
CA TRP A 13 4.34 1.22 6.90
C TRP A 13 4.91 -0.21 6.92
N THR A 14 5.73 -0.57 7.91
CA THR A 14 6.25 -1.95 7.99
C THR A 14 5.15 -2.98 8.20
N ALA A 15 4.10 -2.63 8.96
CA ALA A 15 2.90 -3.47 9.08
C ALA A 15 2.13 -3.59 7.75
N ILE A 16 1.98 -2.49 7.00
CA ILE A 16 1.39 -2.51 5.66
C ILE A 16 2.20 -3.40 4.72
N LEU A 17 3.53 -3.31 4.76
CA LEU A 17 4.41 -4.15 3.94
C LEU A 17 4.22 -5.64 4.25
N ALA A 18 4.13 -6.01 5.54
CA ALA A 18 3.86 -7.40 5.93
C ALA A 18 2.51 -7.90 5.40
N LEU A 19 1.47 -7.07 5.47
CA LEU A 19 0.16 -7.37 4.89
C LEU A 19 0.21 -7.51 3.37
N ALA A 20 0.98 -6.67 2.68
CA ALA A 20 1.14 -6.75 1.22
C ALA A 20 1.80 -8.07 0.79
N ILE A 21 2.83 -8.53 1.53
CA ILE A 21 3.48 -9.82 1.28
C ILE A 21 2.50 -10.98 1.53
N ALA A 22 1.78 -10.95 2.66
CA ALA A 22 0.79 -11.97 2.98
C ALA A 22 -0.34 -12.02 1.94
N ASN A 23 -0.81 -10.87 1.48
CA ASN A 23 -1.82 -10.75 0.43
C ASN A 23 -1.31 -11.28 -0.92
N GLY A 24 -0.05 -11.02 -1.28
CA GLY A 24 0.58 -11.61 -2.45
C GLY A 24 0.62 -13.15 -2.36
N GLY A 25 0.97 -13.69 -1.19
CA GLY A 25 0.91 -15.14 -0.94
C GLY A 25 -0.50 -15.70 -1.07
N LEU A 26 -1.50 -15.06 -0.46
CA LEU A 26 -2.92 -15.43 -0.57
C LEU A 26 -3.41 -15.40 -2.02
N ARG A 27 -2.98 -14.40 -2.79
CA ARG A 27 -3.35 -14.27 -4.19
C ARG A 27 -2.90 -15.49 -5.00
N GLU A 28 -1.63 -15.83 -4.93
CA GLU A 28 -1.07 -16.93 -5.72
C GLU A 28 -1.55 -18.30 -5.22
N ALA A 29 -1.69 -18.48 -3.90
CA ALA A 29 -2.03 -19.77 -3.31
C ALA A 29 -3.53 -20.09 -3.34
N VAL A 30 -4.41 -19.06 -3.31
CA VAL A 30 -5.85 -19.26 -3.12
C VAL A 30 -6.67 -18.51 -4.16
N LEU A 31 -6.48 -17.20 -4.33
CA LEU A 31 -7.39 -16.40 -5.16
C LEU A 31 -7.26 -16.71 -6.65
N VAL A 32 -6.04 -16.83 -7.18
CA VAL A 32 -5.79 -17.17 -8.58
C VAL A 32 -6.27 -18.59 -8.91
N PRO A 33 -5.97 -19.62 -8.10
CA PRO A 33 -6.51 -20.97 -8.31
C PRO A 33 -8.05 -21.03 -8.24
N ALA A 34 -8.69 -20.28 -7.34
CA ALA A 34 -10.14 -20.36 -7.12
C ALA A 34 -10.96 -19.52 -8.12
N LEU A 35 -10.47 -18.33 -8.49
CA LEU A 35 -11.22 -17.33 -9.27
C LEU A 35 -10.66 -17.16 -10.70
N GLY A 36 -9.51 -17.76 -10.99
CA GLY A 36 -8.74 -17.53 -12.21
C GLY A 36 -7.81 -16.31 -12.12
N PRO A 37 -6.91 -16.13 -13.12
CA PRO A 37 -5.82 -15.16 -13.03
C PRO A 37 -6.28 -13.70 -12.87
N VAL A 38 -7.21 -13.26 -13.72
CA VAL A 38 -7.66 -11.85 -13.75
C VAL A 38 -8.48 -11.52 -12.50
N ALA A 39 -9.50 -12.33 -12.19
CA ALA A 39 -10.35 -12.09 -11.04
C ALA A 39 -9.57 -12.22 -9.71
N GLY A 40 -8.61 -13.15 -9.63
CA GLY A 40 -7.71 -13.29 -8.49
C GLY A 40 -6.83 -12.05 -8.26
N LEU A 41 -6.28 -11.47 -9.33
CA LEU A 41 -5.53 -10.20 -9.26
C LEU A 41 -6.39 -9.03 -8.81
N VAL A 42 -7.58 -8.86 -9.39
CA VAL A 42 -8.53 -7.80 -9.03
C VAL A 42 -8.95 -7.94 -7.55
N ALA A 43 -9.37 -9.13 -7.13
CA ALA A 43 -9.79 -9.39 -5.75
C ALA A 43 -8.67 -9.10 -4.75
N SER A 44 -7.45 -9.54 -5.05
CA SER A 44 -6.26 -9.25 -4.25
C SER A 44 -5.96 -7.74 -4.16
N GLY A 45 -6.04 -7.01 -5.27
CA GLY A 45 -5.78 -5.57 -5.29
C GLY A 45 -6.80 -4.77 -4.48
N LEU A 46 -8.09 -5.14 -4.57
CA LEU A 46 -9.15 -4.56 -3.77
C LEU A 46 -8.98 -4.88 -2.28
N LEU A 47 -8.70 -6.15 -1.95
CA LEU A 47 -8.46 -6.59 -0.59
C LEU A 47 -7.31 -5.80 0.07
N LEU A 48 -6.16 -5.71 -0.61
CA LEU A 48 -5.01 -4.97 -0.11
C LEU A 48 -5.32 -3.48 0.06
N SER A 49 -6.03 -2.87 -0.89
CA SER A 49 -6.45 -1.46 -0.79
C SER A 49 -7.33 -1.21 0.43
N CYS A 50 -8.30 -2.09 0.69
CA CYS A 50 -9.15 -2.03 1.88
C CYS A 50 -8.34 -2.19 3.17
N LEU A 51 -7.39 -3.14 3.21
CA LEU A 51 -6.53 -3.37 4.36
C LEU A 51 -5.65 -2.15 4.66
N ILE A 52 -5.07 -1.52 3.64
CA ILE A 52 -4.26 -0.30 3.79
C ILE A 52 -5.09 0.83 4.37
N LEU A 53 -6.30 1.07 3.84
CA LEU A 53 -7.21 2.08 4.37
C LEU A 53 -7.62 1.79 5.81
N LEU A 54 -7.92 0.52 6.13
CA LEU A 54 -8.29 0.09 7.47
C LEU A 54 -7.14 0.33 8.47
N VAL A 55 -5.92 -0.09 8.13
CA VAL A 55 -4.74 0.14 8.96
C VAL A 55 -4.50 1.63 9.14
N ALA A 56 -4.56 2.43 8.07
CA ALA A 56 -4.44 3.88 8.18
C ALA A 56 -5.50 4.46 9.11
N TYR A 57 -6.77 4.08 8.93
CA TYR A 57 -7.89 4.53 9.76
C TYR A 57 -7.71 4.23 11.26
N LEU A 58 -7.29 3.01 11.60
CA LEU A 58 -7.11 2.57 12.99
C LEU A 58 -5.88 3.22 13.65
N THR A 59 -4.80 3.40 12.89
CA THR A 59 -3.51 3.87 13.41
C THR A 59 -3.33 5.38 13.34
N LEU A 60 -4.16 6.11 12.58
CA LEU A 60 -4.11 7.56 12.45
C LEU A 60 -4.07 8.35 13.78
N PRO A 61 -4.91 8.07 14.79
CA PRO A 61 -4.84 8.79 16.08
C PRO A 61 -3.53 8.52 16.81
N TRP A 62 -2.94 7.33 16.64
CA TRP A 62 -1.67 6.98 17.26
C TRP A 62 -0.49 7.69 16.59
N ILE A 63 -0.52 7.83 15.26
CA ILE A 63 0.46 8.64 14.51
C ILE A 63 0.39 10.11 14.96
N GLY A 64 -0.81 10.62 15.28
CA GLY A 64 -1.00 11.93 15.89
C GLY A 64 -0.86 13.11 14.92
N ALA A 65 -0.92 12.87 13.61
CA ALA A 65 -0.85 13.92 12.59
C ALA A 65 -2.26 14.41 12.21
N ARG A 66 -2.58 15.69 12.44
CA ARG A 66 -3.93 16.24 12.14
C ARG A 66 -4.01 17.11 10.89
N ALA A 67 -2.94 17.81 10.53
CA ALA A 67 -2.96 18.71 9.39
C ALA A 67 -2.93 17.95 8.05
N ASP A 68 -3.79 18.32 7.10
CA ASP A 68 -3.88 17.72 5.76
C ASP A 68 -2.53 17.59 5.05
N GLY A 69 -1.73 18.67 5.03
CA GLY A 69 -0.40 18.64 4.43
C GLY A 69 0.58 17.68 5.12
N THR A 70 0.36 17.33 6.39
CA THR A 70 1.15 16.30 7.08
C THR A 70 0.67 14.89 6.75
N LEU A 71 -0.64 14.68 6.64
CA LEU A 71 -1.23 13.41 6.25
C LEU A 71 -0.81 13.00 4.84
N LEU A 72 -0.85 13.94 3.89
CA LEU A 72 -0.38 13.70 2.52
C LEU A 72 1.12 13.38 2.48
N ARG A 73 1.94 14.07 3.28
CA ARG A 73 3.38 13.75 3.38
C ARG A 73 3.64 12.35 3.94
N ILE A 74 2.84 11.90 4.92
CA ILE A 74 2.94 10.53 5.44
C ILE A 74 2.63 9.53 4.33
N GLY A 75 1.52 9.72 3.62
CA GLY A 75 1.11 8.82 2.54
C GLY A 75 2.11 8.79 1.38
N LEU A 76 2.62 9.95 0.96
CA LEU A 76 3.70 10.03 -0.04
C LEU A 76 4.99 9.37 0.45
N GLY A 77 5.31 9.47 1.75
CA GLY A 77 6.42 8.74 2.36
C GLY A 77 6.23 7.23 2.31
N TRP A 78 5.01 6.74 2.60
CA TRP A 78 4.68 5.32 2.45
C TRP A 78 4.80 4.85 1.01
N LEU A 79 4.28 5.63 0.06
CA LEU A 79 4.43 5.34 -1.37
C LEU A 79 5.91 5.24 -1.76
N ALA A 80 6.72 6.23 -1.40
CA ALA A 80 8.14 6.24 -1.73
C ALA A 80 8.88 5.03 -1.15
N LEU A 81 8.59 4.64 0.09
CA LEU A 81 9.16 3.44 0.71
C LEU A 81 8.70 2.16 0.03
N THR A 82 7.42 2.07 -0.37
CA THR A 82 6.88 0.93 -1.11
C THR A 82 7.56 0.76 -2.47
N LEU A 83 7.72 1.85 -3.22
CA LEU A 83 8.47 1.85 -4.49
C LEU A 83 9.93 1.45 -4.25
N ALA A 84 10.60 2.09 -3.29
CA ALA A 84 12.00 1.77 -2.98
C ALA A 84 12.18 0.28 -2.63
N PHE A 85 11.28 -0.28 -1.83
CA PHE A 85 11.26 -1.70 -1.51
C PHE A 85 11.04 -2.56 -2.75
N GLU A 86 10.03 -2.26 -3.57
CA GLU A 86 9.70 -3.05 -4.77
C GLU A 86 10.86 -3.08 -5.77
N PHE A 87 11.43 -1.92 -6.09
CA PHE A 87 12.57 -1.83 -7.01
C PHE A 87 13.80 -2.53 -6.44
N SER A 88 14.14 -2.29 -5.17
CA SER A 88 15.30 -2.93 -4.53
C SER A 88 15.14 -4.45 -4.50
N PHE A 89 13.98 -4.94 -4.09
CA PHE A 89 13.70 -6.37 -4.00
C PHE A 89 13.63 -7.04 -5.38
N GLY A 90 13.01 -6.37 -6.37
CA GLY A 90 12.94 -6.85 -7.74
C GLY A 90 14.32 -7.01 -8.36
N LEU A 91 15.16 -5.99 -8.23
CA LEU A 91 16.54 -6.01 -8.74
C LEU A 91 17.41 -7.05 -8.03
N LEU A 92 17.27 -7.19 -6.70
CA LEU A 92 17.98 -8.23 -5.93
C LEU A 92 17.56 -9.65 -6.33
N ARG A 93 16.35 -9.85 -6.84
CA ARG A 93 15.89 -11.11 -7.43
C ARG A 93 16.29 -11.30 -8.90
N GLY A 94 17.08 -10.39 -9.46
CA GLY A 94 17.53 -10.44 -10.85
C GLY A 94 16.45 -10.09 -11.88
N LYS A 95 15.35 -9.45 -11.48
CA LYS A 95 14.37 -8.94 -12.45
C LYS A 95 14.96 -7.74 -13.20
N SER A 96 14.70 -7.65 -14.50
CA SER A 96 15.00 -6.44 -15.27
C SER A 96 14.08 -5.30 -14.84
N LEU A 97 14.53 -4.06 -15.08
CA LEU A 97 13.73 -2.87 -14.81
C LEU A 97 12.40 -2.92 -15.58
N ASP A 98 12.43 -3.37 -16.84
CA ASP A 98 11.23 -3.53 -17.67
C ASP A 98 10.22 -4.51 -17.06
N ALA A 99 10.70 -5.62 -16.49
CA ALA A 99 9.83 -6.60 -15.83
C ALA A 99 9.21 -6.07 -14.51
N ILE A 100 9.87 -5.12 -13.84
CA ILE A 100 9.29 -4.42 -12.69
C ILE A 100 8.26 -3.39 -13.17
N LEU A 101 8.59 -2.64 -14.22
CA LEU A 101 7.71 -1.63 -14.80
C LEU A 101 6.45 -2.20 -15.47
N ASP A 102 6.46 -3.46 -15.90
CA ASP A 102 5.28 -4.14 -16.45
C ASP A 102 4.11 -4.15 -15.45
N ALA A 103 4.41 -4.19 -14.14
CA ALA A 103 3.43 -4.09 -13.07
C ALA A 103 2.74 -2.71 -12.98
N TYR A 104 3.27 -1.69 -13.65
CA TYR A 104 2.74 -0.32 -13.71
C TYR A 104 1.85 -0.10 -14.93
N THR A 105 1.48 -1.15 -15.64
CA THR A 105 0.44 -1.13 -16.66
C THR A 105 -0.88 -1.63 -16.05
N PHE A 106 -2.01 -1.06 -16.49
CA PHE A 106 -3.35 -1.58 -16.13
C PHE A 106 -3.71 -2.89 -16.86
N SER A 107 -2.73 -3.56 -17.44
CA SER A 107 -2.91 -4.76 -18.26
C SER A 107 -3.37 -5.95 -17.40
N GLY A 108 -4.24 -6.79 -17.95
CA GLY A 108 -4.61 -8.07 -17.34
C GLY A 108 -5.35 -8.00 -15.99
N GLY A 109 -5.94 -6.85 -15.63
CA GLY A 109 -6.63 -6.66 -14.35
C GLY A 109 -5.70 -6.34 -13.18
N ASN A 110 -4.45 -5.95 -13.46
CA ASN A 110 -3.51 -5.53 -12.44
C ASN A 110 -3.91 -4.18 -11.83
N LEU A 111 -4.37 -4.21 -10.57
CA LEU A 111 -4.75 -3.02 -9.81
C LEU A 111 -3.60 -2.40 -9.01
N TRP A 112 -2.34 -2.72 -9.33
CA TRP A 112 -1.18 -2.22 -8.58
C TRP A 112 -1.14 -0.70 -8.46
N LEU A 113 -1.39 0.03 -9.57
CA LEU A 113 -1.47 1.50 -9.54
C LEU A 113 -2.57 2.02 -8.61
N VAL A 114 -3.69 1.31 -8.49
CA VAL A 114 -4.76 1.66 -7.54
C VAL A 114 -4.28 1.47 -6.11
N VAL A 115 -3.59 0.36 -5.81
CA VAL A 115 -3.00 0.10 -4.49
C VAL A 115 -2.00 1.19 -4.11
N LEU A 116 -1.14 1.63 -5.05
CA LEU A 116 -0.18 2.72 -4.83
C LEU A 116 -0.90 4.05 -4.56
N ALA A 117 -1.92 4.39 -5.34
CA ALA A 117 -2.74 5.58 -5.13
C ALA A 117 -3.44 5.55 -3.76
N VAL A 118 -4.02 4.41 -3.39
CA VAL A 118 -4.64 4.20 -2.07
C VAL A 118 -3.60 4.35 -0.97
N THR A 119 -2.40 3.78 -1.12
CA THR A 119 -1.29 3.94 -0.15
C THR A 119 -0.94 5.41 0.08
N ALA A 120 -0.86 6.19 -1.00
CA ALA A 120 -0.53 7.61 -0.94
C ALA A 120 -1.65 8.45 -0.29
N LEU A 121 -2.91 8.09 -0.53
CA LEU A 121 -4.08 8.85 -0.06
C LEU A 121 -4.64 8.33 1.27
N ALA A 122 -4.23 7.14 1.74
CA ALA A 122 -4.85 6.47 2.87
C ALA A 122 -4.87 7.29 4.17
N PRO A 123 -3.79 7.97 4.60
CA PRO A 123 -3.84 8.80 5.81
C PRO A 123 -4.84 9.96 5.69
N TRP A 124 -4.92 10.58 4.51
CA TRP A 124 -5.83 11.69 4.26
C TRP A 124 -7.28 11.20 4.19
N LEU A 125 -7.56 10.13 3.45
CA LEU A 125 -8.89 9.50 3.39
C LEU A 125 -9.34 9.03 4.77
N ALA A 126 -8.46 8.41 5.55
CA ALA A 126 -8.72 8.01 6.92
C ALA A 126 -9.14 9.20 7.80
N ALA A 127 -8.48 10.36 7.67
CA ALA A 127 -8.85 11.56 8.41
C ALA A 127 -10.25 12.07 8.03
N ARG A 128 -10.57 12.08 6.72
CA ARG A 128 -11.90 12.47 6.22
C ARG A 128 -13.00 11.53 6.71
N LEU A 129 -12.76 10.22 6.68
CA LEU A 129 -13.68 9.21 7.22
C LEU A 129 -13.87 9.34 8.74
N ARG A 130 -12.85 9.82 9.46
CA ARG A 130 -12.92 10.10 10.91
C ARG A 130 -13.50 11.48 11.23
N LYS A 131 -13.91 12.25 10.23
CA LYS A 131 -14.42 13.63 10.39
C LYS A 131 -13.44 14.53 11.15
N TRP A 132 -12.14 14.35 10.93
CA TRP A 132 -11.15 15.27 11.46
C TRP A 132 -11.26 16.63 10.74
N PRO A 133 -11.13 17.74 11.47
CA PRO A 133 -11.20 19.08 10.90
C PRO A 133 -10.02 19.38 9.96
#